data_AF-A0A843DR97-F1
#
_entry.id   AF-A0A843DR97-F1
#
_cell.length_a   1.000
_cell.length_b   1.000
_cell.length_c   1.000
_cell.angle_alpha   90.00
_cell.angle_beta   90.00
_cell.angle_gamma   90.00
#
_symmetry.space_group_name_H-M   'P 1'
#
loop_
_entity.id
_entity.type
_entity.pdbx_description
1 polymer ?
#
loop_
_entity_poly.entity_id
_entity_poly.type
_entity_poly.pdbx_seq_one_letter_code
_entity_poly.pdbx_strand_id
1 'polypeptide(L)'
;MELPVKRKTGSPGLDALLGGGLETKMITQFVGEAGSGKSTFCLTSAVRILRDGDGVIYIDTEGFSIERFSQIAGEDTEHLAANLYVFEPDTFAEQGLMIAETEKLVKSGRAKLIIVDSATALYRVEQIESKDALSMLSQQMMVLLGIA
;
A
#
# COMPACT_ATOMS: atom_id res chain seq x y z
N MET A 1 1.24 -23.98 -9.57
CA MET A 1 1.23 -22.52 -9.31
C MET A 1 -0.10 -22.22 -8.64
N GLU A 2 -0.11 -21.75 -7.40
CA GLU A 2 -1.36 -21.40 -6.72
C GLU A 2 -2.04 -20.24 -7.43
N LEU A 3 -3.36 -20.38 -7.64
CA LEU A 3 -4.21 -19.36 -8.26
C LEU A 3 -4.24 -18.09 -7.39
N PRO A 4 -4.37 -16.90 -7.99
CA PRO A 4 -4.56 -15.66 -7.24
C PRO A 4 -5.79 -15.76 -6.32
N VAL A 5 -5.65 -15.22 -5.12
CA VAL A 5 -6.72 -15.18 -4.11
C VAL A 5 -7.15 -13.74 -3.96
N LYS A 6 -8.46 -13.48 -3.80
CA LYS A 6 -8.96 -12.14 -3.53
C LYS A 6 -9.09 -11.90 -2.02
N ARG A 7 -8.55 -10.77 -1.56
CA ARG A 7 -8.60 -10.31 -0.16
C ARG A 7 -9.58 -9.16 -0.01
N LYS A 8 -10.43 -9.23 1.02
CA LYS A 8 -11.45 -8.20 1.28
C LYS A 8 -10.80 -6.86 1.64
N THR A 9 -11.41 -5.77 1.20
CA THR A 9 -10.98 -4.38 1.44
C THR A 9 -11.54 -3.81 2.74
N GLY A 10 -12.50 -4.51 3.36
CA GLY A 10 -13.24 -4.00 4.51
C GLY A 10 -14.47 -3.16 4.13
N SER A 11 -14.67 -2.87 2.84
CA SER A 11 -15.86 -2.23 2.29
C SER A 11 -16.64 -3.20 1.41
N PRO A 12 -17.83 -3.68 1.82
CA PRO A 12 -18.62 -4.61 1.02
C PRO A 12 -18.95 -4.11 -0.40
N GLY A 13 -19.22 -2.80 -0.54
CA GLY A 13 -19.51 -2.20 -1.84
C GLY A 13 -18.30 -2.22 -2.79
N LEU A 14 -17.10 -1.94 -2.26
CA LEU A 14 -15.87 -2.00 -3.06
C LEU A 14 -15.45 -3.44 -3.35
N ASP A 15 -15.65 -4.36 -2.41
CA ASP A 15 -15.43 -5.78 -2.64
C ASP A 15 -16.32 -6.30 -3.76
N ALA A 16 -17.58 -5.86 -3.84
CA ALA A 16 -18.47 -6.21 -4.94
C ALA A 16 -17.97 -5.61 -6.28
N LEU A 17 -17.57 -4.34 -6.28
CA LEU A 17 -17.03 -3.67 -7.47
C LEU A 17 -15.76 -4.34 -8.02
N LEU A 18 -14.87 -4.81 -7.13
CA LEU A 18 -13.62 -5.50 -7.47
C LEU A 18 -13.83 -7.00 -7.72
N GLY A 19 -15.09 -7.47 -7.73
CA GLY A 19 -15.41 -8.88 -7.97
C GLY A 19 -14.85 -9.83 -6.91
N GLY A 20 -14.85 -9.41 -5.66
CA GLY A 20 -14.48 -10.20 -4.49
C GLY A 20 -13.49 -9.53 -3.54
N GLY A 21 -12.77 -8.50 -3.98
CA GLY A 21 -11.72 -7.81 -3.23
C GLY A 21 -10.46 -7.59 -4.06
N LEU A 22 -9.34 -7.26 -3.41
CA LEU A 22 -8.03 -7.07 -4.03
C LEU A 22 -7.40 -8.41 -4.41
N GLU A 23 -6.98 -8.56 -5.66
CA GLU A 23 -6.35 -9.79 -6.16
C GLU A 23 -4.86 -9.83 -5.77
N THR A 24 -4.41 -10.95 -5.20
CA THR A 24 -2.97 -11.14 -4.88
C THR A 24 -2.13 -11.28 -6.14
N LYS A 25 -0.82 -11.04 -6.04
CA LYS A 25 0.13 -11.08 -7.18
C LYS A 25 -0.19 -10.07 -8.29
N MET A 26 -0.89 -8.99 -7.95
CA MET A 26 -1.32 -7.94 -8.87
C MET A 26 -1.19 -6.57 -8.22
N ILE A 27 -0.88 -5.55 -9.02
CA ILE A 27 -1.00 -4.15 -8.60
C ILE A 27 -2.40 -3.65 -8.96
N THR A 28 -3.14 -3.19 -7.95
CA THR A 28 -4.40 -2.47 -8.15
C THR A 28 -4.16 -0.99 -7.91
N GLN A 29 -4.36 -0.17 -8.94
CA GLN A 29 -4.12 1.28 -8.86
C GLN A 29 -5.45 2.04 -8.69
N PHE A 30 -5.51 2.89 -7.67
CA PHE A 30 -6.62 3.82 -7.45
C PHE A 30 -6.17 5.24 -7.79
N VAL A 31 -6.88 5.89 -8.72
CA VAL A 31 -6.57 7.25 -9.19
C VAL A 31 -7.79 8.14 -8.99
N GLY A 32 -7.57 9.37 -8.56
CA GLY A 32 -8.62 10.36 -8.33
C GLY A 32 -8.09 11.61 -7.65
N GLU A 33 -8.89 12.66 -7.63
CA GLU A 33 -8.57 13.95 -7.02
C GLU A 33 -8.35 13.86 -5.50
N ALA A 34 -7.71 14.87 -4.91
CA ALA A 34 -7.59 14.97 -3.46
C ALA A 34 -8.99 14.92 -2.80
N GLY A 35 -9.11 14.20 -1.68
CA GLY A 35 -10.40 14.01 -1.01
C GLY A 35 -11.32 12.95 -1.62
N SER A 36 -10.95 12.29 -2.74
CA SER A 36 -11.76 11.22 -3.34
C SER A 36 -11.79 9.90 -2.56
N GLY A 37 -11.16 9.84 -1.38
CA GLY A 37 -11.16 8.66 -0.50
C GLY A 37 -10.04 7.63 -0.73
N LYS A 38 -9.02 7.93 -1.55
CA LYS A 38 -7.90 6.99 -1.83
C LYS A 38 -7.17 6.52 -0.57
N SER A 39 -6.66 7.44 0.25
CA SER A 39 -5.96 7.09 1.49
C SER A 39 -6.87 6.41 2.51
N THR A 40 -8.15 6.80 2.56
CA THR A 40 -9.16 6.11 3.39
C THR A 40 -9.36 4.67 2.92
N PHE A 41 -9.40 4.43 1.61
CA PHE A 41 -9.47 3.08 1.04
C PHE A 41 -8.24 2.25 1.41
N CYS A 42 -7.04 2.83 1.28
CA CYS A 42 -5.79 2.19 1.66
C CYS A 42 -5.79 1.79 3.15
N LEU A 43 -6.11 2.71 4.05
CA LEU A 43 -6.18 2.45 5.49
C LEU A 43 -7.28 1.41 5.85
N THR A 44 -8.44 1.49 5.22
CA THR A 44 -9.52 0.51 5.45
C THR A 44 -9.10 -0.89 5.03
N SER A 45 -8.43 -1.00 3.87
CA SER A 45 -7.87 -2.26 3.38
C SER A 45 -6.76 -2.77 4.30
N ALA A 46 -5.86 -1.89 4.76
CA ALA A 46 -4.82 -2.23 5.71
C ALA A 46 -5.40 -2.83 6.99
N VAL A 47 -6.32 -2.12 7.64
CA VAL A 47 -6.98 -2.61 8.86
C VAL A 47 -7.69 -3.94 8.63
N ARG A 48 -8.33 -4.12 7.47
CA ARG A 48 -8.98 -5.40 7.14
C ARG A 48 -7.99 -6.56 7.06
N ILE A 49 -6.85 -6.37 6.41
CA ILE A 49 -5.81 -7.41 6.30
C ILE A 49 -5.17 -7.70 7.66
N LEU A 50 -4.90 -6.66 8.46
CA LEU A 50 -4.38 -6.81 9.82
C LEU A 50 -5.35 -7.62 10.70
N ARG A 51 -6.66 -7.38 10.58
CA ARG A 51 -7.69 -8.16 11.29
C ARG A 51 -7.78 -9.62 10.84
N ASP A 52 -7.36 -9.94 9.63
CA ASP A 52 -7.22 -11.33 9.18
C ASP A 52 -5.93 -11.99 9.74
N GLY A 53 -5.11 -11.26 10.50
CA GLY A 53 -3.88 -11.73 11.13
C GLY A 53 -2.62 -11.57 10.26
N ASP A 54 -2.75 -10.99 9.06
CA ASP A 54 -1.66 -10.79 8.12
C ASP A 54 -1.06 -9.39 8.26
N GLY A 55 0.27 -9.25 8.16
CA GLY A 55 0.90 -7.94 8.23
C GLY A 55 0.72 -7.09 6.97
N VAL A 56 0.85 -5.78 7.16
CA VAL A 56 0.71 -4.78 6.11
C VAL A 56 1.94 -3.88 6.09
N ILE A 57 2.44 -3.63 4.88
CA ILE A 57 3.47 -2.63 4.65
C ILE A 57 2.79 -1.41 4.04
N TYR A 58 3.00 -0.25 4.66
CA TYR A 58 2.44 1.03 4.22
C TYR A 58 3.59 1.99 3.95
N ILE A 59 3.80 2.31 2.68
CA ILE A 59 4.77 3.32 2.23
C ILE A 59 3.98 4.61 1.99
N ASP A 60 4.12 5.58 2.89
CA ASP A 60 3.36 6.83 2.87
C ASP A 60 4.27 8.01 2.47
N THR A 61 3.88 8.77 1.45
CA THR A 61 4.68 9.90 0.92
C THR A 61 4.13 11.26 1.33
N GLU A 62 3.02 11.31 2.06
CA GLU A 62 2.26 12.54 2.37
C GLU A 62 2.01 12.72 3.89
N GLY A 63 2.53 11.82 4.72
CA GLY A 63 2.40 11.75 6.17
C GLY A 63 1.34 10.74 6.63
N PHE A 64 1.77 9.65 7.26
CA PHE A 64 0.85 8.61 7.72
C PHE A 64 -0.03 9.11 8.87
N SER A 65 -1.35 9.05 8.69
CA SER A 65 -2.30 9.50 9.72
C SER A 65 -2.59 8.41 10.74
N ILE A 66 -1.85 8.42 11.86
CA ILE A 66 -2.10 7.54 13.01
C ILE A 66 -3.53 7.72 13.52
N GLU A 67 -4.04 8.95 13.61
CA GLU A 67 -5.41 9.23 14.06
C GLU A 67 -6.45 8.50 13.20
N ARG A 68 -6.33 8.59 11.87
CA ARG A 68 -7.26 7.94 10.94
C ARG A 68 -7.13 6.42 10.99
N PHE A 69 -5.91 5.89 11.12
CA PHE A 69 -5.70 4.47 11.36
C PHE A 69 -6.44 4.01 12.62
N SER A 70 -6.24 4.71 13.74
CA SER A 70 -6.89 4.38 15.02
C SER A 70 -8.42 4.48 14.96
N GLN A 71 -8.96 5.47 14.25
CA GLN A 71 -10.41 5.60 14.04
C GLN A 71 -11.01 4.39 13.30
N ILE A 72 -10.29 3.81 12.34
CA ILE A 72 -10.74 2.66 11.55
C ILE A 72 -10.49 1.34 12.32
N ALA A 73 -9.35 1.23 12.99
CA ALA A 73 -8.96 0.08 13.79
C ALA A 73 -9.80 -0.07 15.07
N GLY A 74 -10.24 1.05 15.66
CA GLY A 74 -11.04 1.07 16.88
C GLY A 74 -10.26 0.56 18.09
N GLU A 75 -10.90 -0.25 18.92
CA GLU A 75 -10.29 -0.81 20.14
C GLU A 75 -9.09 -1.72 19.85
N ASP A 76 -9.01 -2.28 18.63
CA ASP A 76 -7.91 -3.18 18.23
C ASP A 76 -6.63 -2.42 17.83
N THR A 77 -6.61 -1.09 17.87
CA THR A 77 -5.51 -0.26 17.34
C THR A 77 -4.13 -0.74 17.76
N GLU A 78 -3.90 -0.92 19.06
CA GLU A 78 -2.59 -1.34 19.58
C GLU A 78 -2.19 -2.74 19.07
N HIS A 79 -3.16 -3.66 19.01
CA HIS A 79 -2.92 -5.02 18.54
C HIS A 79 -2.58 -5.05 17.04
N LEU A 80 -3.35 -4.34 16.22
CA LEU A 80 -3.13 -4.29 14.77
C LEU A 80 -1.84 -3.56 14.40
N ALA A 81 -1.47 -2.52 15.16
CA ALA A 81 -0.23 -1.78 14.95
C ALA A 81 1.03 -2.66 15.05
N ALA A 82 0.98 -3.77 15.80
CA ALA A 82 2.12 -4.70 15.93
C ALA A 82 2.54 -5.36 14.61
N ASN A 83 1.63 -5.44 13.63
CA ASN A 83 1.87 -6.04 12.31
C ASN A 83 1.77 -5.01 11.17
N LEU A 84 1.76 -3.71 11.50
CA LEU A 84 1.80 -2.61 10.54
C LEU A 84 3.24 -2.07 10.43
N TYR A 85 3.81 -2.15 9.24
CA TYR A 85 5.15 -1.62 8.93
C TYR A 85 4.99 -0.33 8.12
N VAL A 86 5.27 0.82 8.73
CA VAL A 86 5.16 2.12 8.07
C VAL A 86 6.54 2.60 7.63
N PHE A 87 6.62 3.06 6.38
CA PHE A 87 7.79 3.66 5.76
C PHE A 87 7.39 5.04 5.22
N GLU A 88 8.17 6.07 5.52
CA GLU A 88 7.88 7.45 5.09
C GLU A 88 9.09 8.01 4.33
N PRO A 89 9.20 7.77 3.01
CA PRO A 89 10.29 8.30 2.21
C PRO A 89 10.16 9.81 1.99
N ASP A 90 11.26 10.54 2.13
CA ASP A 90 11.34 11.98 1.85
C ASP A 90 11.64 12.26 0.37
N THR A 91 12.21 11.28 -0.35
CA THR A 91 12.59 11.42 -1.77
C THR A 91 12.12 10.28 -2.65
N PHE A 92 11.97 10.53 -3.95
CA PHE A 92 11.52 9.49 -4.89
C PHE A 92 12.53 8.34 -5.03
N ALA A 93 13.82 8.62 -4.84
CA ALA A 93 14.85 7.61 -4.77
C ALA A 93 14.72 6.73 -3.51
N GLU A 94 14.48 7.35 -2.36
CA GLU A 94 14.25 6.65 -1.10
C GLU A 94 12.99 5.77 -1.14
N GLN A 95 11.91 6.25 -1.77
CA GLN A 95 10.70 5.43 -2.02
C GLN A 95 11.08 4.13 -2.76
N GLY A 96 11.94 4.21 -3.76
CA GLY A 96 12.42 3.03 -4.49
C GLY A 96 13.24 2.07 -3.61
N LEU A 97 14.08 2.60 -2.71
CA LEU A 97 14.84 1.79 -1.75
C LEU A 97 13.92 1.10 -0.75
N MET A 98 12.97 1.83 -0.17
CA MET A 98 11.99 1.28 0.78
C MET A 98 11.10 0.21 0.13
N ILE A 99 10.69 0.41 -1.13
CA ILE A 99 10.00 -0.63 -1.93
C ILE A 99 10.84 -1.90 -2.01
N ALA A 100 12.15 -1.80 -2.30
CA ALA A 100 13.02 -2.97 -2.37
C ALA A 100 13.18 -3.67 -1.00
N GLU A 101 13.20 -2.92 0.10
CA GLU A 101 13.29 -3.47 1.46
C GLU A 101 12.07 -4.31 1.86
N THR A 102 10.90 -4.02 1.28
CA THR A 102 9.66 -4.79 1.53
C THR A 102 9.80 -6.28 1.18
N GLU A 103 10.69 -6.62 0.26
CA GLU A 103 10.91 -7.99 -0.22
C GLU A 103 11.18 -8.95 0.94
N LYS A 104 11.96 -8.54 1.94
CA LYS A 104 12.30 -9.37 3.10
C LYS A 104 11.08 -9.68 3.97
N LEU A 105 10.20 -8.70 4.16
CA LEU A 105 8.98 -8.82 4.95
C LEU A 105 7.93 -9.71 4.24
N VAL A 106 7.82 -9.58 2.92
CA VAL A 106 6.94 -10.44 2.12
C VAL A 106 7.47 -11.87 2.06
N LYS A 107 8.76 -12.08 1.76
CA LYS A 107 9.37 -13.42 1.68
C LYS A 107 9.38 -14.17 3.00
N SER A 108 9.48 -13.46 4.13
CA SER A 108 9.36 -14.06 5.47
C SER A 108 7.91 -14.41 5.84
N GLY A 109 6.94 -14.10 4.97
CA GLY A 109 5.52 -14.34 5.20
C GLY A 109 4.87 -13.38 6.18
N ARG A 110 5.59 -12.35 6.65
CA ARG A 110 5.13 -11.39 7.65
C ARG A 110 4.16 -10.36 7.11
N ALA A 111 4.17 -10.10 5.80
CA ALA A 111 3.26 -9.15 5.16
C ALA A 111 2.58 -9.75 3.93
N LYS A 112 1.30 -9.42 3.73
CA LYS A 112 0.48 -9.87 2.59
C LYS A 112 -0.12 -8.74 1.76
N LEU A 113 0.04 -7.49 2.20
CA LEU A 113 -0.38 -6.30 1.46
C LEU A 113 0.73 -5.25 1.53
N ILE A 114 1.07 -4.69 0.37
CA ILE A 114 1.90 -3.50 0.25
C ILE A 114 1.02 -2.37 -0.27
N ILE A 115 1.05 -1.23 0.41
CA ILE A 115 0.40 0.01 0.02
C ILE A 115 1.49 1.04 -0.27
N VAL A 116 1.34 1.78 -1.38
CA VAL A 116 2.17 2.95 -1.69
C VAL A 116 1.24 4.16 -1.89
N ASP A 117 1.12 5.01 -0.87
CA ASP A 117 0.21 6.16 -0.85
C ASP A 117 0.99 7.49 -0.67
N SER A 118 1.24 8.27 -1.70
CA SER A 118 0.97 8.01 -3.12
C SER A 118 2.26 7.75 -3.90
N ALA A 119 2.21 6.79 -4.82
CA ALA A 119 3.37 6.39 -5.65
C ALA A 119 3.95 7.51 -6.53
N THR A 120 3.25 8.64 -6.62
CA THR A 120 3.53 9.70 -7.59
C THR A 120 3.78 11.07 -6.97
N ALA A 121 3.66 11.22 -5.64
CA ALA A 121 3.84 12.52 -4.98
C ALA A 121 5.28 13.03 -5.11
N LEU A 122 6.27 12.22 -4.75
CA LEU A 122 7.65 12.68 -4.56
C LEU A 122 8.30 13.17 -5.86
N TYR A 123 8.17 12.46 -6.98
CA TYR A 123 8.74 12.96 -8.24
C TYR A 123 8.08 14.25 -8.74
N ARG A 124 6.81 14.49 -8.38
CA ARG A 124 6.12 15.75 -8.72
C ARG A 124 6.65 16.90 -7.88
N VAL A 125 6.87 16.67 -6.58
CA VAL A 125 7.44 17.65 -5.65
C VAL A 125 8.87 17.99 -6.05
N GLU A 126 9.67 16.99 -6.39
CA GLU A 126 11.06 17.15 -6.83
C GLU A 126 11.21 17.73 -8.24
N GLN A 127 10.11 17.92 -8.99
CA GLN A 127 10.11 18.39 -10.38
C GLN A 127 11.02 17.57 -11.30
N ILE A 128 11.06 16.24 -11.10
CA ILE A 128 11.85 15.35 -11.94
C ILE A 128 11.32 15.41 -13.38
N GLU A 129 12.24 15.47 -14.35
CA GLU A 129 11.92 15.40 -15.77
C GLU A 129 10.98 14.23 -16.06
N SER A 130 9.90 14.49 -16.80
CA SER A 130 8.79 13.53 -16.93
C SER A 130 9.24 12.16 -17.48
N LYS A 131 10.24 12.12 -18.35
CA LYS A 131 10.79 10.87 -18.88
C LYS A 131 11.52 10.05 -17.81
N ASP A 132 12.30 10.72 -16.97
CA ASP A 132 13.08 10.08 -15.92
C ASP A 132 12.15 9.58 -14.81
N ALA A 133 11.18 10.40 -14.41
CA ALA A 133 10.15 10.03 -13.45
C ALA A 133 9.37 8.78 -13.90
N LEU A 134 8.96 8.71 -15.17
CA LEU A 134 8.26 7.54 -15.72
C LEU A 134 9.15 6.29 -15.74
N SER A 135 10.43 6.44 -16.08
CA SER A 135 11.40 5.32 -16.07
C SER A 135 11.59 4.77 -14.66
N MET A 136 11.82 5.64 -13.69
CA MET A 136 11.98 5.28 -12.28
C MET A 136 10.71 4.68 -11.68
N LEU A 137 9.54 5.25 -11.98
CA LEU A 137 8.25 4.68 -11.56
C LEU A 137 8.05 3.27 -12.14
N SER A 138 8.37 3.09 -13.43
CA SER A 138 8.29 1.78 -14.09
C SER A 138 9.21 0.76 -13.40
N GLN A 139 10.41 1.16 -13.01
CA GLN A 139 11.33 0.32 -12.25
C GLN A 139 10.74 -0.07 -10.89
N GLN A 140 10.16 0.87 -10.14
CA GLN A 140 9.50 0.58 -8.87
C GLN A 140 8.31 -0.38 -9.03
N MET A 141 7.50 -0.21 -10.08
CA MET A 141 6.38 -1.12 -10.38
C MET A 141 6.87 -2.53 -10.72
N MET A 142 7.98 -2.66 -11.47
CA MET A 142 8.58 -3.96 -11.76
C MET A 142 9.09 -4.64 -10.48
N VAL A 143 9.68 -3.89 -9.55
CA VAL A 143 10.11 -4.44 -8.25
C VAL A 143 8.90 -4.92 -7.45
N LEU A 144 7.84 -4.11 -7.33
CA LEU A 144 6.61 -4.52 -6.64
C LEU A 144 6.00 -5.79 -7.24
N LEU A 145 5.90 -5.89 -8.57
CA LEU A 145 5.41 -7.09 -9.25
C LEU A 145 6.33 -8.31 -9.05
N GLY A 146 7.64 -8.10 -8.91
CA GLY A 146 8.60 -9.17 -8.63
C GLY A 146 8.53 -9.71 -7.20
N ILE A 147 7.97 -8.91 -6.27
CA ILE A 147 7.81 -9.28 -4.85
C ILE A 147 6.44 -9.93 -4.58
N ALA A 148 5.42 -9.58 -5.39
CA ALA A 148 4.01 -9.94 -5.18
C ALA A 148 3.68 -11.43 -5.40
#